data_AF-A0A7W5LUY7-F1
#
_entry.id   AF-A0A7W5LUY7-F1
#
_cell.length_a   1.000
_cell.length_b   1.000
_cell.length_c   1.000
_cell.angle_alpha   90.00
_cell.angle_beta   90.00
_cell.angle_gamma   90.00
#
_symmetry.space_group_name_H-M   'P 1'
#
loop_
_entity.id
_entity.type
_entity.pdbx_description
1 polymer ?
#
loop_
_entity_poly.entity_id
_entity_poly.type
_entity_poly.pdbx_seq_one_letter_code
_entity_poly.pdbx_strand_id
1 'polypeptide(L)'
;MSINDIRPTTIEGIKRLAKSISKQDDVAHSVGLDRASVRAGFSNYTNALRALKASTIVPSSSIFSTFISVHWRNSKTKASGTEIIEVSLPKPLDEIIAARQYKQARGLGYFNRLASDLIHCQRNIESADSALTLACKAARTLQFMASTGLRPSSKSMPIRGDFGRNLPGRDHGSSWYDPIEKRYLFVDEPYAAAVKDRQQERSAWSLRNRWEIAKPLWAGMYYPEGGSELYLISDGQQGVPLGPVLLALSRMPAPVVPENCKRVTMTDGELFRSPGELRDAEEKAQKAKQKRGPRTTGNTVPYRMVMASGRRPKAKMAIATHQRVGQLLKDVISATRQRAGIVNRLASVRSELDDWVQLEYDGNALPDDVFFELYYHERNIVPDDEDGIAGRSLHIERLQEAMALIASSYPDCKPVRGLLRKLNLALQSLTSWK
;
A
#
# COMPACT_ATOMS: atom_id res chain seq x y z
N MET A 1 29.61 54.28 10.22
CA MET A 1 29.81 52.81 10.23
C MET A 1 29.99 52.35 8.80
N SER A 2 31.06 51.62 8.50
CA SER A 2 31.31 51.13 7.13
C SER A 2 30.28 50.06 6.75
N ILE A 3 29.82 50.05 5.50
CA ILE A 3 28.91 49.01 4.95
C ILE A 3 29.49 47.60 5.10
N ASN A 4 30.81 47.48 5.34
CA ASN A 4 31.50 46.21 5.49
C ASN A 4 31.26 45.48 6.83
N ASP A 5 30.77 46.17 7.87
CA ASP A 5 30.56 45.57 9.20
C ASP A 5 29.09 45.15 9.46
N ILE A 6 28.20 45.39 8.50
CA ILE A 6 26.76 45.12 8.67
C ILE A 6 26.47 43.66 8.33
N ARG A 7 26.01 42.89 9.32
CA ARG A 7 25.57 41.49 9.19
C ARG A 7 24.05 41.35 9.41
N PRO A 8 23.23 41.43 8.35
CA PRO A 8 21.79 41.36 8.49
C PRO A 8 21.32 39.94 8.81
N THR A 9 20.43 39.82 9.80
CA THR A 9 19.84 38.55 10.26
C THR A 9 18.42 38.30 9.72
N THR A 10 17.90 39.19 8.88
CA THR A 10 16.54 39.10 8.30
C THR A 10 16.55 39.30 6.79
N ILE A 11 15.53 38.77 6.08
CA ILE A 11 15.40 38.90 4.62
C ILE A 11 15.32 40.38 4.21
N GLU A 12 14.56 41.19 4.94
CA GLU A 12 14.48 42.63 4.70
C GLU A 12 15.80 43.35 4.97
N GLY A 13 16.57 42.91 5.98
CA GLY A 13 17.93 43.39 6.22
C GLY A 13 18.87 43.09 5.04
N ILE A 14 18.80 41.89 4.47
CA ILE A 14 19.59 41.48 3.30
C ILE A 14 19.22 42.32 2.08
N LYS A 15 17.93 42.55 1.81
CA LYS A 15 17.47 43.40 0.70
C LYS A 15 17.94 44.85 0.84
N ARG A 16 17.89 45.41 2.05
CA ARG A 16 18.37 46.79 2.31
C ARG A 16 19.88 46.90 2.10
N LEU A 17 20.66 45.93 2.58
CA LEU A 17 22.11 45.89 2.37
C LEU A 17 22.46 45.70 0.89
N ALA A 18 21.74 44.84 0.18
CA ALA A 18 21.91 44.63 -1.27
C ALA A 18 21.69 45.91 -2.08
N LYS A 19 20.71 46.74 -1.71
CA LYS A 19 20.46 48.04 -2.33
C LYS A 19 21.64 49.02 -2.14
N SER A 20 22.24 49.03 -0.95
CA SER A 20 23.44 49.82 -0.68
C SER A 20 24.67 49.32 -1.45
N ILE A 21 24.89 48.01 -1.50
CA ILE A 21 26.00 47.38 -2.24
C ILE A 21 25.85 47.60 -3.75
N SER A 22 24.65 47.40 -4.30
CA SER A 22 24.37 47.61 -5.72
C SER A 22 24.65 49.06 -6.15
N LYS A 23 24.36 50.04 -5.29
CA LYS A 23 24.65 51.46 -5.54
C LYS A 23 26.13 51.83 -5.37
N GLN A 24 26.84 51.18 -4.44
CA GLN A 24 28.25 51.47 -4.17
C GLN A 24 29.20 50.83 -5.18
N ASP A 25 28.90 49.59 -5.59
CA ASP A 25 29.78 48.78 -6.43
C ASP A 25 29.37 48.80 -7.91
N ASP A 26 28.31 49.55 -8.28
CA ASP A 26 27.71 49.60 -9.62
C ASP A 26 27.42 48.20 -10.22
N VAL A 27 26.82 47.32 -9.41
CA VAL A 27 26.48 45.94 -9.80
C VAL A 27 24.97 45.73 -9.83
N ALA A 28 24.53 44.79 -10.67
CA ALA A 28 23.13 44.38 -10.73
C ALA A 28 22.61 43.95 -9.35
N HIS A 29 21.35 44.30 -9.05
CA HIS A 29 20.73 44.06 -7.74
C HIS A 29 20.72 42.57 -7.33
N SER A 30 20.63 41.64 -8.29
CA SER A 30 20.75 40.21 -8.05
C SER A 30 22.12 39.81 -7.47
N VAL A 31 23.19 40.37 -8.01
CA VAL A 31 24.57 40.18 -7.51
C VAL A 31 24.73 40.84 -6.13
N GLY A 32 24.11 42.01 -5.93
CA GLY A 32 24.05 42.67 -4.63
C GLY A 32 23.37 41.82 -3.55
N LEU A 33 22.29 41.11 -3.90
CA LEU A 33 21.58 40.20 -3.00
C LEU A 33 22.44 38.99 -2.60
N ASP A 34 23.15 38.37 -3.55
CA ASP A 34 24.04 37.25 -3.25
C ASP A 34 25.21 37.68 -2.38
N ARG A 35 25.85 38.82 -2.68
CA ARG A 35 26.91 39.38 -1.83
C ARG A 35 26.44 39.73 -0.43
N ALA A 36 25.26 40.35 -0.29
CA ALA A 36 24.66 40.63 1.01
C ALA A 36 24.35 39.35 1.79
N SER A 37 23.95 38.28 1.09
CA SER A 37 23.66 36.97 1.70
C SER A 37 24.93 36.25 2.17
N VAL A 38 26.02 36.34 1.41
CA VAL A 38 27.35 35.86 1.83
C VAL A 38 27.84 36.58 3.08
N ARG A 39 27.66 37.91 3.16
CA ARG A 39 27.99 38.69 4.37
C ARG A 39 27.14 38.30 5.59
N ALA A 40 25.91 37.85 5.36
CA ALA A 40 25.03 37.33 6.38
C ALA A 40 25.31 35.85 6.75
N GLY A 41 26.32 35.22 6.15
CA GLY A 41 26.72 33.84 6.44
C GLY A 41 26.01 32.76 5.61
N PHE A 42 25.30 33.15 4.54
CA PHE A 42 24.61 32.24 3.63
C PHE A 42 25.34 32.12 2.28
N SER A 43 25.21 30.99 1.59
CA SER A 43 25.93 30.79 0.32
C SER A 43 25.43 31.69 -0.82
N ASN A 44 24.15 32.05 -0.84
CA ASN A 44 23.52 32.96 -1.79
C ASN A 44 22.14 33.43 -1.28
N TYR A 45 21.49 34.34 -2.01
CA TYR A 45 20.18 34.88 -1.62
C TYR A 45 19.07 33.83 -1.57
N THR A 46 19.14 32.82 -2.43
CA THR A 46 18.16 31.71 -2.40
C THR A 46 18.33 30.88 -1.12
N ASN A 47 19.56 30.63 -0.69
CA ASN A 47 19.87 29.94 0.57
C ASN A 47 19.42 30.78 1.79
N ALA A 48 19.74 32.07 1.81
CA ALA A 48 19.28 32.99 2.85
C ALA A 48 17.75 33.05 2.94
N LEU A 49 17.07 33.14 1.78
CA LEU A 49 15.62 33.17 1.72
C LEU A 49 15.01 31.88 2.28
N ARG A 50 15.60 30.71 2.01
CA ARG A 50 15.13 29.43 2.57
C ARG A 50 15.42 29.32 4.06
N ALA A 51 16.64 29.61 4.50
CA ALA A 51 17.05 29.50 5.91
C ALA A 51 16.24 30.45 6.80
N LEU A 52 16.03 31.68 6.34
CA LEU A 52 15.29 32.70 7.10
C LEU A 52 13.77 32.52 7.01
N LYS A 53 13.21 32.02 5.90
CA LYS A 53 11.80 31.60 5.85
C LYS A 53 11.52 30.37 6.71
N ALA A 54 12.43 29.40 6.71
CA ALA A 54 12.36 28.25 7.62
C ALA A 54 12.51 28.66 9.10
N SER A 55 13.16 29.79 9.39
CA SER A 55 13.29 30.34 10.74
C SER A 55 12.13 31.25 11.18
N THR A 56 11.37 31.86 10.23
CA THR A 56 10.20 32.71 10.53
C THR A 56 8.91 31.91 10.63
N ILE A 57 8.87 30.73 10.04
CA ILE A 57 7.91 29.70 10.41
C ILE A 57 8.52 29.02 11.64
N VAL A 58 8.26 29.55 12.83
CA VAL A 58 8.16 28.66 13.99
C VAL A 58 6.87 27.88 13.70
N PRO A 59 6.91 26.62 13.25
CA PRO A 59 5.70 25.84 13.38
C PRO A 59 5.48 25.79 14.89
N SER A 60 4.26 26.04 15.37
CA SER A 60 3.84 25.33 16.57
C SER A 60 4.27 23.89 16.33
N SER A 61 5.34 23.42 16.98
CA SER A 61 5.99 22.17 16.61
C SER A 61 4.98 21.08 16.90
N SER A 62 4.22 20.70 15.89
CA SER A 62 3.19 19.68 16.02
C SER A 62 3.97 18.40 16.25
N ILE A 63 3.97 17.96 17.50
CA ILE A 63 4.49 16.66 17.87
C ILE A 63 3.37 15.69 17.53
N PHE A 64 3.67 14.74 16.66
CA PHE A 64 2.75 13.69 16.26
C PHE A 64 3.09 12.44 17.04
N SER A 65 2.13 11.93 17.81
CA SER A 65 2.25 10.61 18.44
C SER A 65 2.11 9.54 17.38
N THR A 66 3.08 8.62 17.33
CA THR A 66 3.03 7.41 16.51
C THR A 66 3.18 6.20 17.41
N PHE A 67 2.29 5.23 17.24
CA PHE A 67 2.25 3.99 18.00
C PHE A 67 2.88 2.85 17.22
N ILE A 68 3.65 2.02 17.91
CA ILE A 68 4.32 0.85 17.35
C ILE A 68 3.89 -0.36 18.15
N SER A 69 3.16 -1.28 17.50
CA SER A 69 2.61 -2.49 18.11
C SER A 69 3.34 -3.74 17.65
N VAL A 70 3.76 -4.57 18.61
CA VAL A 70 4.47 -5.83 18.35
C VAL A 70 3.86 -6.95 19.18
N HIS A 71 3.23 -7.92 18.51
CA HIS A 71 2.71 -9.11 19.16
C HIS A 71 3.83 -10.12 19.43
N TRP A 72 3.77 -10.76 20.59
CA TRP A 72 4.69 -11.84 20.96
C TRP A 72 3.94 -13.04 21.54
N ARG A 73 4.52 -14.21 21.32
CA ARG A 73 4.05 -15.48 21.84
C ARG A 73 5.23 -16.39 22.13
N ASN A 74 5.39 -16.74 23.39
CA ASN A 74 6.37 -17.71 23.84
C ASN A 74 5.83 -19.13 23.57
N SER A 75 6.49 -19.87 22.70
CA SER A 75 6.07 -21.22 22.30
C SER A 75 6.18 -22.25 23.43
N LYS A 76 7.09 -22.03 24.38
CA LYS A 76 7.38 -22.91 25.52
C LYS A 76 6.40 -22.69 26.66
N THR A 77 6.22 -21.45 27.11
CA THR A 77 5.32 -21.12 28.23
C THR A 77 3.87 -20.92 27.80
N LYS A 78 3.61 -20.87 26.48
CA LYS A 78 2.33 -20.49 25.86
C LYS A 78 1.83 -19.08 26.19
N ALA A 79 2.61 -18.29 26.93
CA ALA A 79 2.32 -16.90 27.19
C ALA A 79 2.35 -16.08 25.89
N SER A 80 1.46 -15.11 25.79
CA SER A 80 1.41 -14.18 24.67
C SER A 80 0.98 -12.81 25.14
N GLY A 81 1.39 -11.78 24.42
CA GLY A 81 1.04 -10.40 24.71
C GLY A 81 1.34 -9.49 23.52
N THR A 82 1.11 -8.20 23.71
CA THR A 82 1.42 -7.20 22.70
C THR A 82 2.13 -6.06 23.38
N GLU A 83 3.35 -5.77 22.95
CA GLU A 83 4.07 -4.58 23.37
C GLU A 83 3.68 -3.41 22.47
N ILE A 84 3.29 -2.29 23.08
CA ILE A 84 2.96 -1.06 22.36
C ILE A 84 3.78 0.07 22.96
N ILE A 85 4.49 0.80 22.10
CA ILE A 85 5.20 2.02 22.50
C ILE A 85 4.67 3.22 21.72
N GLU A 86 4.68 4.37 22.37
CA GLU A 86 4.37 5.66 21.78
C GLU A 86 5.67 6.43 21.49
N VAL A 87 5.77 6.99 20.29
CA VAL A 87 6.93 7.75 19.82
C VAL A 87 6.47 9.10 19.32
N SER A 88 7.06 10.15 19.87
CA SER A 88 6.87 11.54 19.43
C SER A 88 7.71 11.84 18.20
N LEU A 89 7.07 12.17 17.08
CA LEU A 89 7.73 12.49 15.82
C LEU A 89 7.41 13.93 15.38
N PRO A 90 8.34 14.63 14.71
CA PRO A 90 8.13 16.02 14.26
C PRO A 90 7.24 16.14 13.02
N LYS A 91 6.82 15.01 12.44
CA LYS A 91 6.02 14.92 11.20
C LYS A 91 5.02 13.78 11.32
N PRO A 92 3.88 13.84 10.61
CA PRO A 92 2.97 12.70 10.54
C PRO A 92 3.62 11.55 9.78
N LEU A 93 3.22 10.34 10.10
CA LEU A 93 3.87 9.13 9.61
C LEU A 93 3.74 8.96 8.07
N ASP A 94 2.72 9.55 7.44
CA ASP A 94 2.56 9.57 5.97
C ASP A 94 3.61 10.44 5.28
N GLU A 95 4.01 11.53 5.93
CA GLU A 95 5.10 12.36 5.44
C GLU A 95 6.46 11.70 5.69
N ILE A 96 6.61 10.87 6.73
CA ILE A 96 7.89 10.22 7.06
C ILE A 96 8.16 9.02 6.15
N ILE A 97 7.16 8.17 5.88
CA ILE A 97 7.35 6.95 5.08
C ILE A 97 6.07 6.51 4.38
N ALA A 98 6.16 6.28 3.06
CA ALA A 98 5.09 5.65 2.31
C ALA A 98 5.01 4.14 2.64
N ALA A 99 3.81 3.58 2.71
CA ALA A 99 3.58 2.17 3.07
C ALA A 99 4.43 1.17 2.25
N ARG A 100 4.62 1.42 0.95
CA ARG A 100 5.43 0.57 0.05
C ARG A 100 6.92 0.52 0.40
N GLN A 101 7.43 1.45 1.19
CA GLN A 101 8.86 1.60 1.49
C GLN A 101 9.28 0.93 2.81
N TYR A 102 8.34 0.42 3.61
CA TYR A 102 8.64 -0.19 4.92
C TYR A 102 9.66 -1.34 4.81
N LYS A 103 9.48 -2.21 3.81
CA LYS A 103 10.37 -3.36 3.54
C LYS A 103 11.80 -2.96 3.17
N GLN A 104 12.05 -1.70 2.82
CA GLN A 104 13.37 -1.20 2.42
C GLN A 104 14.20 -0.71 3.62
N ALA A 105 13.57 -0.44 4.77
CA ALA A 105 14.26 -0.02 5.99
C ALA A 105 14.43 -1.21 6.94
N ARG A 106 15.68 -1.49 7.35
CA ARG A 106 16.01 -2.65 8.21
C ARG A 106 15.20 -2.69 9.51
N GLY A 107 14.95 -1.55 10.14
CA GLY A 107 14.16 -1.47 11.38
C GLY A 107 12.63 -1.55 11.17
N LEU A 108 12.14 -1.37 9.94
CA LEU A 108 10.70 -1.37 9.62
C LEU A 108 10.27 -2.55 8.74
N GLY A 109 11.20 -3.43 8.35
CA GLY A 109 10.94 -4.45 7.34
C GLY A 109 9.85 -5.47 7.69
N TYR A 110 9.54 -5.62 8.98
CA TYR A 110 8.47 -6.50 9.48
C TYR A 110 7.18 -5.75 9.82
N PHE A 111 7.13 -4.44 9.61
CA PHE A 111 6.00 -3.61 10.01
C PHE A 111 5.13 -3.24 8.81
N ASN A 112 3.84 -3.12 9.06
CA ASN A 112 2.88 -2.52 8.15
C ASN A 112 2.10 -1.40 8.83
N ARG A 113 1.62 -0.48 8.00
CA ARG A 113 0.72 0.60 8.43
C ARG A 113 -0.67 0.04 8.72
N LEU A 114 -1.17 0.24 9.93
CA LEU A 114 -2.54 -0.13 10.30
C LEU A 114 -3.47 1.09 10.29
N ALA A 115 -2.99 2.24 10.75
CA ALA A 115 -3.68 3.53 10.68
C ALA A 115 -2.71 4.69 10.46
N SER A 116 -3.22 5.92 10.33
CA SER A 116 -2.41 7.12 10.11
C SER A 116 -1.27 7.32 11.12
N ASP A 117 -1.42 6.83 12.34
CA ASP A 117 -0.51 6.96 13.47
C ASP A 117 -0.08 5.61 14.09
N LEU A 118 -0.46 4.46 13.52
CA LEU A 118 -0.16 3.14 14.08
C LEU A 118 0.49 2.21 13.05
N ILE A 119 1.60 1.59 13.46
CA ILE A 119 2.25 0.48 12.74
C ILE A 119 2.23 -0.80 13.57
N HIS A 120 2.06 -1.92 12.88
CA HIS A 120 1.97 -3.24 13.49
C HIS A 120 3.02 -4.18 12.89
N CYS A 121 3.73 -4.93 13.74
CA CYS A 121 4.67 -5.96 13.35
C CYS A 121 3.94 -7.24 12.91
N GLN A 122 4.17 -7.68 11.68
CA GLN A 122 3.58 -8.88 11.10
C GLN A 122 4.27 -10.19 11.54
N ARG A 123 5.39 -10.09 12.26
CA ARG A 123 6.19 -11.25 12.67
C ARG A 123 5.82 -11.64 14.10
N ASN A 124 5.67 -12.94 14.32
CA ASN A 124 5.55 -13.49 15.68
C ASN A 124 6.90 -13.43 16.39
N ILE A 125 6.95 -12.70 17.51
CA ILE A 125 8.14 -12.57 18.35
C ILE A 125 8.04 -13.52 19.55
N GLU A 126 9.18 -14.04 20.02
CA GLU A 126 9.21 -15.15 20.98
C GLU A 126 9.11 -14.68 22.45
N SER A 127 9.38 -13.40 22.74
CA SER A 127 9.32 -12.83 24.09
C SER A 127 8.89 -11.36 24.09
N ALA A 128 8.41 -10.90 25.25
CA ALA A 128 8.09 -9.49 25.50
C ALA A 128 9.30 -8.58 25.28
N ASP A 129 10.47 -8.94 25.82
CA ASP A 129 11.69 -8.13 25.69
C ASP A 129 12.16 -8.00 24.23
N SER A 130 12.06 -9.09 23.46
CA SER A 130 12.38 -9.07 22.04
C SER A 130 11.41 -8.20 21.25
N ALA A 131 10.12 -8.21 21.64
CA ALA A 131 9.10 -7.38 21.03
C ALA A 131 9.34 -5.89 21.32
N LEU A 132 9.68 -5.57 22.56
CA LEU A 132 10.04 -4.22 23.00
C LEU A 132 11.29 -3.70 22.27
N THR A 133 12.33 -4.53 22.19
CA THR A 133 13.57 -4.19 21.47
C THR A 133 13.30 -3.93 19.99
N LEU A 134 12.47 -4.76 19.35
CA LEU A 134 12.08 -4.58 17.96
C LEU A 134 11.26 -3.30 17.75
N ALA A 135 10.34 -2.99 18.68
CA ALA A 135 9.57 -1.75 18.65
C ALA A 135 10.48 -0.52 18.77
N CYS A 136 11.44 -0.53 19.70
CA CYS A 136 12.42 0.55 19.86
C CYS A 136 13.29 0.73 18.61
N LYS A 137 13.72 -0.36 17.98
CA LYS A 137 14.46 -0.30 16.71
C LYS A 137 13.64 0.34 15.57
N ALA A 138 12.35 0.03 15.49
CA ALA A 138 11.44 0.69 14.56
C ALA A 138 11.30 2.19 14.88
N ALA A 139 11.15 2.54 16.16
CA ALA A 139 11.09 3.94 16.63
C ALA A 139 12.33 4.73 16.20
N ARG A 140 13.54 4.22 16.47
CA ARG A 140 14.80 4.87 16.09
C ARG A 140 14.92 5.08 14.59
N THR A 141 14.45 4.11 13.80
CA THR A 141 14.42 4.22 12.33
C THR A 141 13.49 5.36 11.88
N LEU A 142 12.30 5.48 12.47
CA LEU A 142 11.37 6.59 12.18
C LEU A 142 11.93 7.93 12.63
N GLN A 143 12.58 7.99 13.80
CA GLN A 143 13.24 9.20 14.30
C GLN A 143 14.32 9.69 13.33
N PHE A 144 15.17 8.79 12.83
CA PHE A 144 16.19 9.09 11.82
C PHE A 144 15.56 9.65 10.53
N MET A 145 14.53 8.98 10.01
CA MET A 145 13.83 9.40 8.79
C MET A 145 13.15 10.77 8.95
N ALA A 146 12.45 10.99 10.06
CA ALA A 146 11.71 12.22 10.31
C ALA A 146 12.63 13.44 10.38
N SER A 147 13.78 13.27 11.03
CA SER A 147 14.76 14.32 11.29
C SER A 147 15.63 14.64 10.07
N THR A 148 16.06 13.61 9.33
CA THR A 148 16.93 13.79 8.15
C THR A 148 16.17 14.02 6.85
N GLY A 149 14.89 13.60 6.77
CA GLY A 149 14.10 13.62 5.53
C GLY A 149 14.48 12.52 4.53
N LEU A 150 15.47 11.68 4.85
CA LEU A 150 15.93 10.60 4.00
C LEU A 150 14.90 9.46 3.92
N ARG A 151 14.83 8.83 2.76
CA ARG A 151 13.96 7.67 2.50
C ARG A 151 14.81 6.40 2.38
N PRO A 152 14.30 5.24 2.81
CA PRO A 152 15.04 4.01 2.64
C PRO A 152 15.18 3.68 1.15
N SER A 153 16.28 3.02 0.81
CA SER A 153 16.58 2.60 -0.55
C SER A 153 17.13 1.18 -0.57
N SER A 154 16.81 0.44 -1.62
CA SER A 154 17.42 -0.86 -1.92
C SER A 154 18.74 -0.75 -2.68
N LYS A 155 19.14 0.46 -3.10
CA LYS A 155 20.37 0.66 -3.88
C LYS A 155 21.56 0.26 -3.02
N SER A 156 22.33 -0.72 -3.47
CA SER A 156 23.58 -1.07 -2.81
C SER A 156 24.63 0.01 -3.01
N MET A 157 25.48 0.18 -2.00
CA MET A 157 26.70 0.98 -2.12
C MET A 157 27.49 0.49 -3.33
N PRO A 158 27.88 1.37 -4.27
CA PRO A 158 28.59 0.99 -5.48
C PRO A 158 30.03 0.60 -5.14
N ILE A 159 30.20 -0.62 -4.64
CA ILE A 159 31.50 -1.25 -4.43
C ILE A 159 31.76 -2.05 -5.72
N ARG A 160 32.32 -1.41 -6.74
CA ARG A 160 32.77 -2.07 -7.99
C ARG A 160 34.26 -1.80 -8.24
N GLY A 161 35.01 -2.87 -8.48
CA GLY A 161 36.38 -2.85 -9.01
C GLY A 161 37.34 -3.76 -8.24
N ASP A 162 38.08 -4.60 -8.97
CA ASP A 162 38.94 -5.75 -8.59
C ASP A 162 40.09 -5.51 -7.59
N PHE A 163 39.99 -4.50 -6.71
CA PHE A 163 41.01 -4.16 -5.72
C PHE A 163 40.43 -4.08 -4.30
N GLY A 164 39.95 -5.19 -3.73
CA GLY A 164 39.85 -5.39 -2.27
C GLY A 164 39.22 -4.27 -1.41
N ARG A 165 38.10 -3.65 -1.84
CA ARG A 165 37.61 -2.34 -1.34
C ARG A 165 36.27 -2.34 -0.58
N ASN A 166 35.90 -3.41 0.15
CA ASN A 166 34.80 -3.30 1.11
C ASN A 166 35.17 -2.31 2.23
N LEU A 167 34.20 -1.53 2.74
CA LEU A 167 34.41 -0.67 3.89
C LEU A 167 34.92 -1.53 5.08
N PRO A 168 36.09 -1.22 5.67
CA PRO A 168 36.66 -2.03 6.74
C PRO A 168 35.76 -2.08 7.97
N GLY A 169 35.47 -3.30 8.44
CA GLY A 169 34.62 -3.52 9.61
C GLY A 169 33.15 -3.16 9.39
N ARG A 170 32.68 -3.10 8.12
CA ARG A 170 31.29 -2.84 7.79
C ARG A 170 30.38 -3.88 8.42
N ASP A 171 29.35 -3.41 9.11
CA ASP A 171 28.31 -4.25 9.66
C ASP A 171 26.99 -3.47 9.78
N HIS A 172 25.89 -4.20 9.63
CA HIS A 172 24.53 -3.67 9.70
C HIS A 172 24.22 -2.48 8.78
N GLY A 173 24.95 -2.37 7.66
CA GLY A 173 24.78 -1.25 6.74
C GLY A 173 23.40 -1.16 6.08
N SER A 174 22.94 0.08 5.87
CA SER A 174 21.68 0.42 5.21
C SER A 174 21.88 1.54 4.19
N SER A 175 20.93 1.68 3.25
CA SER A 175 21.04 2.63 2.13
C SER A 175 19.85 3.57 2.13
N TRP A 176 20.13 4.84 1.87
CA TRP A 176 19.19 5.94 2.04
C TRP A 176 19.26 6.87 0.83
N TYR A 177 18.12 7.47 0.51
CA TYR A 177 17.93 8.35 -0.63
C TYR A 177 17.38 9.69 -0.17
N ASP A 178 18.03 10.77 -0.58
CA ASP A 178 17.52 12.11 -0.42
C ASP A 178 16.59 12.45 -1.59
N PRO A 179 15.27 12.61 -1.36
CA PRO A 179 14.33 12.92 -2.43
C PRO A 179 14.47 14.34 -3.01
N ILE A 180 15.13 15.25 -2.30
CA ILE A 180 15.30 16.66 -2.71
C ILE A 180 16.50 16.77 -3.64
N GLU A 181 17.69 16.40 -3.14
CA GLU A 181 18.94 16.47 -3.91
C GLU A 181 19.09 15.31 -4.90
N LYS A 182 18.23 14.28 -4.78
CA LYS A 182 18.25 13.05 -5.57
C LYS A 182 19.56 12.27 -5.45
N ARG A 183 20.17 12.32 -4.27
CA ARG A 183 21.46 11.69 -3.95
C ARG A 183 21.29 10.53 -2.98
N TYR A 184 22.34 9.75 -2.82
CA TYR A 184 22.36 8.60 -1.92
C TYR A 184 23.27 8.86 -0.73
N LEU A 185 22.84 8.34 0.42
CA LEU A 185 23.62 8.23 1.64
C LEU A 185 23.65 6.76 2.05
N PHE A 186 24.79 6.30 2.53
CA PHE A 186 24.93 4.97 3.10
C PHE A 186 25.18 5.10 4.60
N VAL A 187 24.67 4.13 5.34
CA VAL A 187 24.83 4.04 6.78
C VAL A 187 25.51 2.72 7.08
N ASP A 188 26.39 2.73 8.07
CA ASP A 188 27.06 1.56 8.64
C ASP A 188 26.90 1.63 10.16
N GLU A 189 26.50 0.52 10.79
CA GLU A 189 26.21 0.48 12.23
C GLU A 189 26.89 -0.71 12.93
N PRO A 190 28.23 -0.81 12.86
CA PRO A 190 28.97 -1.89 13.47
C PRO A 190 29.02 -1.77 14.99
N TYR A 191 29.18 -2.91 15.65
CA TYR A 191 29.56 -2.95 17.05
C TYR A 191 30.93 -2.28 17.24
N ALA A 192 31.08 -1.47 18.30
CA ALA A 192 32.31 -0.69 18.55
C ALA A 192 33.60 -1.55 18.49
N ALA A 193 33.55 -2.78 19.01
CA ALA A 193 34.67 -3.72 18.98
C ALA A 193 35.12 -4.09 17.55
N ALA A 194 34.22 -4.11 16.57
CA ALA A 194 34.54 -4.46 15.18
C ALA A 194 35.31 -3.35 14.44
N VAL A 195 35.26 -2.11 14.94
CA VAL A 195 35.88 -0.94 14.29
C VAL A 195 37.04 -0.35 15.10
N LYS A 196 37.14 -0.64 16.40
CA LYS A 196 38.15 -0.10 17.31
C LYS A 196 39.57 -0.08 16.72
N ASP A 197 40.01 -1.20 16.16
CA ASP A 197 41.38 -1.34 15.62
C ASP A 197 41.47 -1.06 14.10
N ARG A 198 40.34 -0.70 13.47
CA ARG A 198 40.23 -0.48 12.02
C ARG A 198 39.96 0.98 11.64
N GLN A 199 39.99 1.90 12.60
CA GLN A 199 39.69 3.31 12.34
C GLN A 199 40.66 3.94 11.33
N GLN A 200 41.96 3.61 11.43
CA GLN A 200 42.96 4.06 10.45
C GLN A 200 42.70 3.49 9.06
N GLU A 201 42.28 2.22 8.96
CA GLU A 201 41.92 1.58 7.68
C GLU A 201 40.71 2.25 7.04
N ARG A 202 39.70 2.62 7.85
CA ARG A 202 38.50 3.35 7.38
C ARG A 202 38.86 4.75 6.87
N SER A 203 39.72 5.49 7.58
CA SER A 203 40.23 6.78 7.12
C SER A 203 41.01 6.66 5.81
N ALA A 204 41.90 5.67 5.70
CA ALA A 204 42.64 5.40 4.47
C ALA A 204 41.71 4.97 3.32
N TRP A 205 40.67 4.18 3.60
CA TRP A 205 39.65 3.81 2.62
C TRP A 205 38.87 5.03 2.13
N SER A 206 38.46 5.93 3.04
CA SER A 206 37.77 7.18 2.73
C SER A 206 38.58 8.06 1.77
N LEU A 207 39.86 8.30 2.09
CA LEU A 207 40.77 9.09 1.25
C LEU A 207 41.00 8.45 -0.12
N ARG A 208 41.29 7.14 -0.16
CA ARG A 208 41.58 6.42 -1.43
C ARG A 208 40.37 6.38 -2.38
N ASN A 209 39.16 6.28 -1.84
CA ASN A 209 37.96 6.17 -2.66
C ASN A 209 37.28 7.52 -2.91
N ARG A 210 37.70 8.60 -2.24
CA ARG A 210 37.02 9.92 -2.25
C ARG A 210 35.61 9.87 -1.67
N TRP A 211 35.47 9.11 -0.59
CA TRP A 211 34.24 9.00 0.18
C TRP A 211 34.41 9.73 1.51
N GLU A 212 33.35 10.36 2.00
CA GLU A 212 33.31 10.96 3.33
C GLU A 212 32.71 9.98 4.33
N ILE A 213 33.30 9.86 5.52
CA ILE A 213 32.78 9.08 6.64
C ILE A 213 32.68 10.00 7.85
N ALA A 214 31.50 10.07 8.46
CA ALA A 214 31.29 10.85 9.68
C ALA A 214 30.52 10.06 10.74
N LYS A 215 30.90 10.23 12.01
CA LYS A 215 30.22 9.67 13.18
C LYS A 215 29.37 10.77 13.84
N PRO A 216 28.03 10.71 13.78
CA PRO A 216 27.16 11.63 14.51
C PRO A 216 27.21 11.37 16.03
N LEU A 217 26.77 12.36 16.80
CA LEU A 217 26.57 12.22 18.25
C LEU A 217 25.36 11.35 18.61
N TRP A 218 24.36 11.29 17.72
CA TRP A 218 23.17 10.46 17.92
C TRP A 218 23.53 8.98 17.71
N ALA A 219 23.26 8.14 18.71
CA ALA A 219 23.94 6.85 18.86
C ALA A 219 23.62 5.80 17.77
N GLY A 220 22.45 5.88 17.12
CA GLY A 220 22.13 5.03 15.97
C GLY A 220 20.73 4.43 15.99
N MET A 221 20.40 3.73 14.90
CA MET A 221 19.14 3.05 14.68
C MET A 221 19.18 1.58 15.11
N TYR A 222 20.30 0.89 14.89
CA TYR A 222 20.36 -0.57 15.01
C TYR A 222 20.23 -1.07 16.45
N TYR A 223 21.25 -0.86 17.28
CA TYR A 223 21.30 -1.36 18.67
C TYR A 223 22.27 -0.55 19.54
N PRO A 224 22.05 0.77 19.71
CA PRO A 224 22.93 1.65 20.48
C PRO A 224 23.12 1.20 21.95
N GLU A 225 22.08 0.63 22.56
CA GLU A 225 22.09 0.08 23.92
C GLU A 225 23.07 -1.10 24.10
N GLY A 226 23.40 -1.82 23.01
CA GLY A 226 24.41 -2.87 23.01
C GLY A 226 25.70 -2.51 22.29
N GLY A 227 25.96 -1.22 22.08
CA GLY A 227 27.25 -0.73 21.58
C GLY A 227 27.43 -0.72 20.06
N SER A 228 26.34 -0.73 19.27
CA SER A 228 26.43 -0.38 17.84
C SER A 228 26.65 1.13 17.67
N GLU A 229 27.52 1.52 16.74
CA GLU A 229 27.82 2.93 16.49
C GLU A 229 27.39 3.36 15.09
N LEU A 230 26.68 4.47 14.97
CA LEU A 230 26.27 5.01 13.68
C LEU A 230 27.44 5.68 12.94
N TYR A 231 27.65 5.30 11.68
CA TYR A 231 28.50 6.00 10.73
C TYR A 231 27.71 6.37 9.47
N LEU A 232 27.80 7.63 9.07
CA LEU A 232 27.27 8.14 7.81
C LEU A 232 28.38 8.10 6.76
N ILE A 233 28.05 7.60 5.57
CA ILE A 233 29.02 7.38 4.51
C ILE A 233 28.45 7.88 3.18
N SER A 234 29.18 8.78 2.54
CA SER A 234 28.70 9.46 1.33
C SER A 234 29.81 9.58 0.30
N ASP A 235 29.45 9.55 -0.97
CA ASP A 235 30.39 9.86 -2.06
C ASP A 235 30.72 11.36 -2.03
N GLY A 236 32.00 11.72 -2.05
CA GLY A 236 32.45 13.10 -1.86
C GLY A 236 32.02 14.08 -2.95
N GLN A 237 31.53 13.62 -4.10
CA GLN A 237 31.05 14.48 -5.19
C GLN A 237 29.55 14.31 -5.45
N GLN A 238 29.07 13.06 -5.53
CA GLN A 238 27.72 12.71 -5.94
C GLN A 238 26.80 12.32 -4.77
N GLY A 239 27.36 12.20 -3.57
CA GLY A 239 26.64 11.80 -2.37
C GLY A 239 25.89 12.96 -1.70
N VAL A 240 25.06 12.60 -0.73
CA VAL A 240 24.40 13.56 0.17
C VAL A 240 25.47 14.28 1.01
N PRO A 241 25.50 15.62 1.08
CA PRO A 241 26.40 16.35 1.97
C PRO A 241 26.15 15.97 3.44
N LEU A 242 27.19 15.56 4.17
CA LEU A 242 27.02 15.05 5.55
C LEU A 242 26.69 16.15 6.56
N GLY A 243 27.18 17.38 6.37
CA GLY A 243 27.01 18.50 7.32
C GLY A 243 25.55 18.75 7.75
N PRO A 244 24.60 18.96 6.81
CA PRO A 244 23.19 19.13 7.15
C PRO A 244 22.57 17.92 7.88
N VAL A 245 22.96 16.70 7.51
CA VAL A 245 22.46 15.47 8.14
C VAL A 245 22.98 15.38 9.58
N LEU A 246 24.27 15.63 9.81
CA LEU A 246 24.87 15.66 11.14
C LEU A 246 24.20 16.70 12.05
N LEU A 247 23.91 17.89 11.53
CA LEU A 247 23.21 18.94 12.26
C LEU A 247 21.76 18.57 12.60
N ALA A 248 21.07 17.87 11.70
CA ALA A 248 19.73 17.36 11.99
C ALA A 248 19.76 16.31 13.10
N LEU A 249 20.70 15.37 13.03
CA LEU A 249 20.88 14.33 14.06
C LEU A 249 21.29 14.89 15.42
N SER A 250 22.10 15.94 15.47
CA SER A 250 22.55 16.54 16.74
C SER A 250 21.44 17.26 17.51
N ARG A 251 20.31 17.56 16.86
CA ARG A 251 19.14 18.20 17.47
C ARG A 251 18.09 17.20 17.95
N MET A 252 18.29 15.92 17.66
CA MET A 252 17.36 14.88 18.05
C MET A 252 17.44 14.58 19.55
N PRO A 253 16.34 14.17 20.18
CA PRO A 253 16.40 13.55 21.50
C PRO A 253 17.22 12.26 21.45
N ALA A 254 17.58 11.74 22.62
CA ALA A 254 18.23 10.45 22.74
C ALA A 254 17.44 9.37 21.96
N PRO A 255 18.11 8.39 21.33
CA PRO A 255 17.44 7.29 20.66
C PRO A 255 16.48 6.56 21.60
N VAL A 256 15.33 6.13 21.08
CA VAL A 256 14.39 5.31 21.85
C VAL A 256 14.99 3.91 22.08
N VAL A 257 15.10 3.51 23.33
CA VAL A 257 15.61 2.21 23.82
C VAL A 257 14.64 1.66 24.86
N PRO A 258 14.67 0.34 25.18
CA PRO A 258 13.75 -0.25 26.15
C PRO A 258 13.65 0.53 27.48
N GLU A 259 14.75 1.11 27.94
CA GLU A 259 14.86 1.82 29.22
C GLU A 259 14.19 3.20 29.22
N ASN A 260 14.06 3.87 28.06
CA ASN A 260 13.48 5.22 27.96
C ASN A 260 12.20 5.29 27.12
N CYS A 261 11.77 4.16 26.55
CA CYS A 261 10.59 4.14 25.68
C CYS A 261 9.30 4.34 26.48
N LYS A 262 8.36 5.10 25.91
CA LYS A 262 7.03 5.31 26.50
C LYS A 262 6.15 4.11 26.17
N ARG A 263 6.10 3.14 27.08
CA ARG A 263 5.23 1.96 26.96
C ARG A 263 3.78 2.35 27.22
N VAL A 264 2.87 1.82 26.41
CA VAL A 264 1.43 1.98 26.61
C VAL A 264 0.95 0.76 27.39
N THR A 265 0.49 0.99 28.62
CA THR A 265 -0.13 -0.05 29.44
C THR A 265 -1.56 -0.26 28.96
N MET A 266 -1.93 -1.52 28.76
CA MET A 266 -3.30 -1.92 28.44
C MET A 266 -3.93 -2.61 29.64
N THR A 267 -5.22 -2.39 29.85
CA THR A 267 -6.02 -3.20 30.77
C THR A 267 -6.21 -4.59 30.18
N ASP A 268 -6.18 -5.62 31.02
CA ASP A 268 -6.38 -7.01 30.59
C ASP A 268 -7.72 -7.17 29.83
N GLY A 269 -7.65 -7.71 28.62
CA GLY A 269 -8.81 -7.99 27.77
C GLY A 269 -9.24 -6.87 26.82
N GLU A 270 -8.70 -5.66 26.96
CA GLU A 270 -8.97 -4.57 26.03
C GLU A 270 -8.09 -4.68 24.77
N LEU A 271 -8.60 -4.21 23.62
CA LEU A 271 -7.81 -4.06 22.40
C LEU A 271 -7.40 -2.59 22.27
N PHE A 272 -6.11 -2.33 22.07
CA PHE A 272 -5.63 -0.98 21.87
C PHE A 272 -6.13 -0.45 20.53
N ARG A 273 -6.68 0.76 20.57
CA ARG A 273 -7.05 1.52 19.37
C ARG A 273 -6.35 2.85 19.44
N SER A 274 -5.55 3.13 18.42
CA SER A 274 -4.90 4.43 18.27
C SER A 274 -5.92 5.54 17.99
N PRO A 275 -5.63 6.81 18.34
CA PRO A 275 -6.45 7.94 17.94
C PRO A 275 -6.72 8.00 16.44
N GLY A 276 -5.75 7.64 15.60
CA GLY A 276 -5.93 7.54 14.15
C GLY A 276 -6.94 6.47 13.74
N GLU A 277 -6.90 5.28 14.34
CA GLU A 277 -7.92 4.24 14.09
C GLU A 277 -9.32 4.68 14.47
N LEU A 278 -9.47 5.38 15.61
CA LEU A 278 -10.76 5.92 16.06
C LEU A 278 -11.29 6.95 15.06
N ARG A 279 -10.45 7.89 14.61
CA ARG A 279 -10.81 8.86 13.56
C ARG A 279 -11.18 8.18 12.24
N ASP A 280 -10.40 7.20 11.79
CA ASP A 280 -10.68 6.47 10.55
C ASP A 280 -12.02 5.70 10.63
N ALA A 281 -12.32 5.14 11.81
CA ALA A 281 -13.59 4.48 12.08
C ALA A 281 -14.77 5.46 12.12
N GLU A 282 -14.60 6.62 12.75
CA GLU A 282 -15.58 7.71 12.79
C GLU A 282 -15.84 8.27 11.39
N GLU A 283 -14.80 8.57 10.62
CA GLU A 283 -14.92 9.01 9.24
C GLU A 283 -15.66 7.97 8.39
N LYS A 284 -15.34 6.69 8.56
CA LYS A 284 -16.01 5.61 7.85
C LYS A 284 -17.48 5.49 8.29
N ALA A 285 -17.79 5.68 9.56
CA ALA A 285 -19.15 5.69 10.08
C ALA A 285 -19.94 6.91 9.55
N GLN A 286 -19.33 8.09 9.48
CA GLN A 286 -19.90 9.30 8.90
C GLN A 286 -20.12 9.16 7.38
N LYS A 287 -19.18 8.52 6.67
CA LYS A 287 -19.30 8.21 5.23
C LYS A 287 -20.33 7.09 4.97
N ALA A 288 -20.58 6.21 5.94
CA ALA A 288 -21.56 5.14 5.86
C ALA A 288 -22.99 5.65 6.11
N LYS A 289 -23.51 6.47 5.18
CA LYS A 289 -24.96 6.62 4.96
C LYS A 289 -25.35 7.17 3.58
N GLN A 290 -24.45 7.18 2.59
CA GLN A 290 -24.91 7.19 1.20
C GLN A 290 -25.28 5.76 0.83
N LYS A 291 -26.59 5.44 0.83
CA LYS A 291 -27.12 4.28 0.13
C LYS A 291 -26.60 4.37 -1.31
N ARG A 292 -25.57 3.58 -1.63
CA ARG A 292 -25.14 3.41 -3.02
C ARG A 292 -26.32 2.78 -3.74
N GLY A 293 -27.13 3.61 -4.39
CA GLY A 293 -28.12 3.14 -5.35
C GLY A 293 -27.43 2.21 -6.35
N PRO A 294 -28.08 1.14 -6.80
CA PRO A 294 -27.47 0.19 -7.71
C PRO A 294 -26.93 0.93 -8.93
N ARG A 295 -25.62 0.80 -9.17
CA ARG A 295 -24.91 1.37 -10.32
C ARG A 295 -25.70 1.01 -11.59
N THR A 296 -26.27 2.02 -12.24
CA THR A 296 -27.02 1.89 -13.49
C THR A 296 -26.05 1.53 -14.61
N THR A 297 -25.80 0.24 -14.80
CA THR A 297 -25.32 -0.24 -16.11
C THR A 297 -26.54 -0.23 -17.03
N GLY A 298 -26.54 0.62 -18.07
CA GLY A 298 -27.69 0.89 -18.95
C GLY A 298 -28.37 -0.35 -19.55
N ASN A 299 -27.71 -1.51 -19.51
CA ASN A 299 -28.15 -2.77 -20.11
C ASN A 299 -28.75 -3.78 -19.11
N THR A 300 -28.94 -3.42 -17.83
CA THR A 300 -29.53 -4.35 -16.83
C THR A 300 -30.51 -3.64 -15.90
N VAL A 301 -31.54 -4.34 -15.46
CA VAL A 301 -32.50 -3.86 -14.45
C VAL A 301 -32.48 -4.78 -13.21
N PRO A 302 -32.50 -4.23 -11.99
CA PRO A 302 -32.64 -5.04 -10.78
C PRO A 302 -34.08 -5.59 -10.68
N TYR A 303 -34.23 -6.78 -10.10
CA TYR A 303 -35.55 -7.33 -9.79
C TYR A 303 -35.56 -8.02 -8.42
N ARG A 304 -36.76 -8.09 -7.83
CA ARG A 304 -37.03 -8.81 -6.59
C ARG A 304 -38.43 -9.43 -6.68
N MET A 305 -38.47 -10.74 -6.54
CA MET A 305 -39.66 -11.59 -6.42
C MET A 305 -39.75 -12.15 -5.00
N VAL A 306 -40.81 -12.92 -4.71
CA VAL A 306 -41.02 -13.55 -3.40
C VAL A 306 -39.86 -14.50 -3.03
N MET A 307 -39.39 -15.31 -4.00
CA MET A 307 -38.36 -16.32 -3.77
C MET A 307 -37.05 -16.09 -4.54
N ALA A 308 -36.96 -15.01 -5.34
CA ALA A 308 -35.81 -14.73 -6.18
C ALA A 308 -35.44 -13.24 -6.16
N SER A 309 -34.15 -12.93 -6.26
CA SER A 309 -33.69 -11.55 -6.41
C SER A 309 -32.40 -11.50 -7.21
N GLY A 310 -32.25 -10.47 -8.05
CA GLY A 310 -31.13 -10.44 -8.95
C GLY A 310 -31.11 -9.23 -9.87
N ARG A 311 -30.43 -9.39 -11.01
CA ARG A 311 -30.41 -8.43 -12.10
C ARG A 311 -30.69 -9.18 -13.39
N ARG A 312 -31.60 -8.67 -14.20
CA ARG A 312 -31.88 -9.20 -15.54
C ARG A 312 -31.43 -8.22 -16.63
N PRO A 313 -31.30 -8.67 -17.88
CA PRO A 313 -31.01 -7.78 -19.01
C PRO A 313 -32.13 -6.74 -19.19
N LYS A 314 -31.79 -5.52 -19.62
CA LYS A 314 -32.78 -4.48 -20.00
C LYS A 314 -33.27 -4.72 -21.44
N ALA A 315 -33.76 -5.92 -21.70
CA ALA A 315 -34.36 -6.35 -22.96
C ALA A 315 -35.41 -7.42 -22.66
N LYS A 316 -36.18 -7.80 -23.67
CA LYS A 316 -37.15 -8.89 -23.61
C LYS A 316 -36.84 -9.87 -24.74
N MET A 317 -36.81 -11.16 -24.44
CA MET A 317 -36.68 -12.21 -25.45
C MET A 317 -38.08 -12.60 -25.93
N ALA A 318 -38.27 -12.85 -27.22
CA ALA A 318 -39.58 -13.20 -27.76
C ALA A 318 -40.11 -14.52 -27.15
N ILE A 319 -41.43 -14.64 -26.94
CA ILE A 319 -42.05 -15.85 -26.38
C ILE A 319 -41.70 -17.10 -27.19
N ALA A 320 -41.73 -17.01 -28.53
CA ALA A 320 -41.32 -18.11 -29.41
C ALA A 320 -39.85 -18.53 -29.19
N THR A 321 -38.97 -17.58 -28.89
CA THR A 321 -37.58 -17.87 -28.55
C THR A 321 -37.45 -18.50 -27.16
N HIS A 322 -38.24 -18.04 -26.16
CA HIS A 322 -38.35 -18.72 -24.87
C HIS A 322 -38.81 -20.16 -25.04
N GLN A 323 -39.83 -20.42 -25.86
CA GLN A 323 -40.33 -21.77 -26.16
C GLN A 323 -39.23 -22.64 -26.76
N ARG A 324 -38.49 -22.13 -27.75
CA ARG A 324 -37.40 -22.89 -28.38
C ARG A 324 -36.27 -23.18 -27.40
N VAL A 325 -35.79 -22.18 -26.68
CA VAL A 325 -34.73 -22.36 -25.66
C VAL A 325 -35.19 -23.32 -24.58
N GLY A 326 -36.42 -23.17 -24.09
CA GLY A 326 -37.04 -24.05 -23.11
C GLY A 326 -37.05 -25.50 -23.59
N GLN A 327 -37.56 -25.76 -24.79
CA GLN A 327 -37.59 -27.10 -25.39
C GLN A 327 -36.18 -27.72 -25.46
N LEU A 328 -35.19 -26.98 -25.95
CA LEU A 328 -33.80 -27.44 -26.03
C LEU A 328 -33.25 -27.83 -24.65
N LEU A 329 -33.52 -27.02 -23.62
CA LEU A 329 -33.09 -27.32 -22.24
C LEU A 329 -33.82 -28.54 -21.68
N LYS A 330 -35.14 -28.66 -21.90
CA LYS A 330 -35.96 -29.80 -21.44
C LYS A 330 -35.46 -31.11 -22.05
N ASP A 331 -35.18 -31.12 -23.36
CA ASP A 331 -34.70 -32.31 -24.05
C ASP A 331 -33.36 -32.81 -23.50
N VAL A 332 -32.42 -31.89 -23.26
CA VAL A 332 -31.12 -32.23 -22.68
C VAL A 332 -31.25 -32.64 -21.20
N ILE A 333 -32.08 -31.95 -20.40
CA ILE A 333 -32.31 -32.32 -18.99
C ILE A 333 -32.89 -33.72 -18.89
N SER A 334 -33.95 -34.04 -19.66
CA SER A 334 -34.58 -35.36 -19.62
C SER A 334 -33.65 -36.48 -20.06
N ALA A 335 -32.81 -36.26 -21.07
CA ALA A 335 -31.90 -37.26 -21.60
C ALA A 335 -30.57 -37.39 -20.82
N THR A 336 -30.32 -36.54 -19.83
CA THR A 336 -29.05 -36.53 -19.09
C THR A 336 -29.24 -36.59 -17.57
N ARG A 337 -30.40 -37.07 -17.10
CA ARG A 337 -30.79 -37.19 -15.67
C ARG A 337 -29.74 -37.85 -14.79
N GLN A 338 -29.05 -38.85 -15.32
CA GLN A 338 -27.96 -39.60 -14.70
C GLN A 338 -26.68 -38.78 -14.46
N ARG A 339 -26.54 -37.59 -15.06
CA ARG A 339 -25.37 -36.73 -14.90
C ARG A 339 -25.71 -35.41 -14.22
N ALA A 340 -25.65 -35.43 -12.88
CA ALA A 340 -25.94 -34.28 -12.02
C ALA A 340 -25.22 -32.98 -12.42
N GLY A 341 -23.97 -33.06 -12.91
CA GLY A 341 -23.22 -31.90 -13.37
C GLY A 341 -23.86 -31.16 -14.56
N ILE A 342 -24.57 -31.86 -15.43
CA ILE A 342 -25.32 -31.26 -16.54
C ILE A 342 -26.65 -30.74 -16.00
N VAL A 343 -27.44 -31.63 -15.37
CA VAL A 343 -28.78 -31.35 -14.86
C VAL A 343 -28.82 -30.13 -13.94
N ASN A 344 -27.93 -30.05 -12.94
CA ASN A 344 -27.94 -28.94 -11.97
C ASN A 344 -27.63 -27.59 -12.62
N ARG A 345 -26.78 -27.56 -13.65
CA ARG A 345 -26.44 -26.33 -14.36
C ARG A 345 -27.58 -25.89 -15.26
N LEU A 346 -28.20 -26.82 -15.99
CA LEU A 346 -29.34 -26.53 -16.85
C LEU A 346 -30.58 -26.14 -16.04
N ALA A 347 -30.85 -26.81 -14.93
CA ALA A 347 -31.94 -26.45 -14.01
C ALA A 347 -31.76 -25.03 -13.46
N SER A 348 -30.52 -24.62 -13.16
CA SER A 348 -30.22 -23.25 -12.73
C SER A 348 -30.38 -22.23 -13.86
N VAL A 349 -30.05 -22.57 -15.10
CA VAL A 349 -30.30 -21.70 -16.27
C VAL A 349 -31.80 -21.57 -16.52
N ARG A 350 -32.51 -22.68 -16.49
CA ARG A 350 -33.97 -22.74 -16.62
C ARG A 350 -34.66 -21.82 -15.62
N SER A 351 -34.36 -21.98 -14.33
CA SER A 351 -34.99 -21.19 -13.25
C SER A 351 -34.75 -19.69 -13.42
N GLU A 352 -33.56 -19.29 -13.87
CA GLU A 352 -33.26 -17.87 -14.09
C GLU A 352 -34.01 -17.30 -15.31
N LEU A 353 -34.15 -18.07 -16.39
CA LEU A 353 -34.94 -17.66 -17.55
C LEU A 353 -36.45 -17.62 -17.26
N ASP A 354 -36.93 -18.51 -16.40
CA ASP A 354 -38.29 -18.51 -15.88
C ASP A 354 -38.57 -17.25 -15.05
N ASP A 355 -37.68 -16.89 -14.13
CA ASP A 355 -37.78 -15.62 -13.40
C ASP A 355 -37.79 -14.41 -14.37
N TRP A 356 -36.99 -14.46 -15.44
CA TRP A 356 -36.91 -13.34 -16.38
C TRP A 356 -38.18 -13.21 -17.21
N VAL A 357 -38.75 -14.31 -17.73
CA VAL A 357 -39.94 -14.24 -18.59
C VAL A 357 -41.16 -13.68 -17.84
N GLN A 358 -41.33 -14.03 -16.56
CA GLN A 358 -42.37 -13.47 -15.68
C GLN A 358 -42.25 -11.95 -15.48
N LEU A 359 -41.06 -11.38 -15.67
CA LEU A 359 -40.81 -9.93 -15.58
C LEU A 359 -40.78 -9.25 -16.94
N GLU A 360 -40.77 -10.03 -18.02
CA GLU A 360 -40.76 -9.55 -19.40
C GLU A 360 -42.19 -9.44 -19.95
N TYR A 361 -43.09 -10.35 -19.56
CA TYR A 361 -44.47 -10.40 -20.01
C TYR A 361 -45.44 -10.39 -18.82
N ASP A 362 -46.60 -9.76 -19.01
CA ASP A 362 -47.70 -9.87 -18.05
C ASP A 362 -48.60 -11.06 -18.40
N GLY A 363 -49.54 -11.41 -17.52
CA GLY A 363 -50.46 -12.54 -17.71
C GLY A 363 -51.42 -12.40 -18.90
N ASN A 364 -51.55 -11.20 -19.48
CA ASN A 364 -52.33 -10.99 -20.70
C ASN A 364 -51.52 -11.39 -21.94
N ALA A 365 -50.22 -11.08 -21.95
CA ALA A 365 -49.32 -11.43 -23.05
C ALA A 365 -48.82 -12.88 -22.99
N LEU A 366 -48.78 -13.47 -21.79
CA LEU A 366 -48.37 -14.86 -21.57
C LEU A 366 -49.33 -15.51 -20.54
N PRO A 367 -50.41 -16.16 -21.03
CA PRO A 367 -51.32 -16.92 -20.19
C PRO A 367 -50.61 -18.05 -19.41
N ASP A 368 -51.13 -18.40 -18.23
CA ASP A 368 -50.49 -19.34 -17.29
C ASP A 368 -50.24 -20.73 -17.90
N ASP A 369 -51.15 -21.23 -18.73
CA ASP A 369 -51.03 -22.51 -19.42
C ASP A 369 -49.83 -22.54 -20.39
N VAL A 370 -49.61 -21.44 -21.11
CA VAL A 370 -48.44 -21.28 -22.00
C VAL A 370 -47.16 -21.06 -21.19
N PHE A 371 -47.24 -20.33 -20.07
CA PHE A 371 -46.11 -20.03 -19.20
C PHE A 371 -45.46 -21.29 -18.62
N PHE A 372 -46.25 -22.17 -18.01
CA PHE A 372 -45.71 -23.39 -17.38
C PHE A 372 -45.07 -24.33 -18.42
N GLU A 373 -45.58 -24.35 -19.65
CA GLU A 373 -45.04 -25.15 -20.74
C GLU A 373 -43.68 -24.65 -21.28
N LEU A 374 -43.32 -23.37 -21.06
CA LEU A 374 -42.07 -22.81 -21.58
C LEU A 374 -40.86 -23.60 -21.07
N TYR A 375 -40.75 -23.71 -19.75
CA TYR A 375 -39.56 -24.21 -19.09
C TYR A 375 -39.78 -25.51 -18.32
N TYR A 376 -41.03 -25.83 -17.98
CA TYR A 376 -41.38 -27.03 -17.22
C TYR A 376 -42.16 -28.01 -18.11
N HIS A 377 -42.59 -29.13 -17.51
CA HIS A 377 -43.24 -30.24 -18.20
C HIS A 377 -42.33 -30.89 -19.25
N GLU A 378 -41.21 -31.47 -18.80
CA GLU A 378 -40.32 -32.21 -19.71
C GLU A 378 -40.95 -33.51 -20.20
N ARG A 379 -40.48 -34.02 -21.34
CA ARG A 379 -40.86 -35.34 -21.84
C ARG A 379 -40.54 -36.42 -20.81
N ASN A 380 -41.51 -37.31 -20.59
CA ASN A 380 -41.39 -38.45 -19.68
C ASN A 380 -40.62 -39.63 -20.29
N ILE A 381 -40.62 -39.74 -21.62
CA ILE A 381 -39.95 -40.81 -22.38
C ILE A 381 -38.90 -40.17 -23.27
N VAL A 382 -37.68 -40.68 -23.20
CA VAL A 382 -36.54 -40.27 -24.02
C VAL A 382 -36.21 -41.44 -24.95
N PRO A 383 -36.11 -41.23 -26.28
CA PRO A 383 -35.64 -42.25 -27.21
C PRO A 383 -34.25 -42.78 -26.85
N ASP A 384 -34.00 -44.08 -27.02
CA ASP A 384 -32.72 -44.71 -26.63
C ASP A 384 -31.51 -44.11 -27.36
N ASP A 385 -31.68 -43.65 -28.59
CA ASP A 385 -30.65 -42.98 -29.39
C ASP A 385 -30.35 -41.56 -28.92
N GLU A 386 -31.25 -40.97 -28.12
CA GLU A 386 -31.06 -39.69 -27.47
C GLU A 386 -30.59 -39.81 -26.02
N ASP A 387 -30.74 -40.96 -25.36
CA ASP A 387 -30.44 -41.06 -23.93
C ASP A 387 -28.94 -41.10 -23.63
N GLY A 388 -28.55 -40.32 -22.62
CA GLY A 388 -27.19 -40.28 -22.09
C GLY A 388 -26.10 -40.03 -23.13
N ILE A 389 -25.19 -40.99 -23.24
CA ILE A 389 -24.02 -40.89 -24.11
C ILE A 389 -24.42 -41.07 -25.59
N ALA A 390 -25.47 -41.83 -25.88
CA ALA A 390 -25.93 -42.07 -27.25
C ALA A 390 -26.34 -40.76 -27.92
N GLY A 391 -27.11 -39.92 -27.23
CA GLY A 391 -27.53 -38.61 -27.71
C GLY A 391 -26.50 -37.48 -27.56
N ARG A 392 -25.26 -37.77 -27.16
CA ARG A 392 -24.28 -36.72 -26.78
C ARG A 392 -24.08 -35.65 -27.86
N SER A 393 -23.92 -36.06 -29.12
CA SER A 393 -23.69 -35.12 -30.22
C SER A 393 -24.91 -34.21 -30.45
N LEU A 394 -26.12 -34.81 -30.41
CA LEU A 394 -27.38 -34.08 -30.51
C LEU A 394 -27.55 -33.07 -29.36
N HIS A 395 -27.23 -33.46 -28.13
CA HIS A 395 -27.34 -32.56 -26.98
C HIS A 395 -26.31 -31.43 -26.99
N ILE A 396 -25.12 -31.68 -27.56
CA ILE A 396 -24.12 -30.64 -27.82
C ILE A 396 -24.71 -29.59 -28.77
N GLU A 397 -25.31 -30.02 -29.88
CA GLU A 397 -25.96 -29.13 -30.85
C GLU A 397 -27.10 -28.34 -30.20
N ARG A 398 -27.96 -29.00 -29.40
CA ARG A 398 -29.05 -28.35 -28.67
C ARG A 398 -28.57 -27.25 -27.72
N LEU A 399 -27.48 -27.49 -26.97
CA LEU A 399 -26.92 -26.47 -26.07
C LEU A 399 -26.25 -25.32 -26.84
N GLN A 400 -25.60 -25.61 -27.96
CA GLN A 400 -25.01 -24.58 -28.82
C GLN A 400 -26.10 -23.68 -29.43
N GLU A 401 -27.21 -24.27 -29.87
CA GLU A 401 -28.38 -23.53 -30.37
C GLU A 401 -28.98 -22.66 -29.26
N ALA A 402 -29.21 -23.21 -28.07
CA ALA A 402 -29.75 -22.45 -26.93
C ALA A 402 -28.84 -21.27 -26.56
N MET A 403 -27.52 -21.46 -26.57
CA MET A 403 -26.55 -20.38 -26.33
C MET A 403 -26.65 -19.29 -27.40
N ALA A 404 -26.76 -19.65 -28.67
CA ALA A 404 -26.89 -18.70 -29.77
C ALA A 404 -28.17 -17.86 -29.65
N LEU A 405 -29.31 -18.51 -29.37
CA LEU A 405 -30.60 -17.85 -29.18
C LEU A 405 -30.60 -16.87 -27.99
N ILE A 406 -29.98 -17.26 -26.86
CA ILE A 406 -29.85 -16.38 -25.69
C ILE A 406 -28.94 -15.19 -26.00
N ALA A 407 -27.82 -15.42 -26.69
CA ALA A 407 -26.86 -14.37 -27.03
C ALA A 407 -27.41 -13.37 -28.06
N SER A 408 -28.28 -13.81 -28.98
CA SER A 408 -28.93 -12.92 -29.96
C SER A 408 -30.10 -12.15 -29.37
N SER A 409 -30.78 -12.69 -28.35
CA SER A 409 -32.01 -12.11 -27.79
C SER A 409 -31.76 -11.08 -26.69
N TYR A 410 -30.60 -11.11 -26.03
CA TYR A 410 -30.26 -10.21 -24.95
C TYR A 410 -28.96 -9.44 -25.22
N PRO A 411 -28.84 -8.17 -24.74
CA PRO A 411 -27.59 -7.43 -24.83
C PRO A 411 -26.50 -8.08 -23.97
N ASP A 412 -25.24 -7.99 -24.41
CA ASP A 412 -24.12 -8.47 -23.60
C ASP A 412 -24.09 -7.73 -22.25
N CYS A 413 -24.31 -8.48 -21.18
CA CYS A 413 -24.30 -8.00 -19.83
C CYS A 413 -23.95 -9.12 -18.83
N LYS A 414 -23.66 -8.74 -17.58
CA LYS A 414 -23.21 -9.70 -16.56
C LYS A 414 -24.19 -10.88 -16.34
N PRO A 415 -25.53 -10.69 -16.27
CA PRO A 415 -26.48 -11.79 -16.15
C PRO A 415 -26.41 -12.79 -17.32
N VAL A 416 -26.42 -12.30 -18.56
CA VAL A 416 -26.33 -13.14 -19.78
C VAL A 416 -25.02 -13.92 -19.82
N ARG A 417 -23.88 -13.26 -19.55
CA ARG A 417 -22.59 -13.96 -19.46
C ARG A 417 -22.56 -15.02 -18.37
N GLY A 418 -23.36 -14.85 -17.31
CA GLY A 418 -23.56 -15.86 -16.26
C GLY A 418 -24.27 -17.10 -16.79
N LEU A 419 -25.38 -16.93 -17.53
CA LEU A 419 -26.11 -18.03 -18.16
C LEU A 419 -25.26 -18.77 -19.20
N LEU A 420 -24.65 -18.03 -20.13
CA LEU A 420 -23.80 -18.61 -21.17
C LEU A 420 -22.61 -19.38 -20.59
N ARG A 421 -22.06 -18.95 -19.45
CA ARG A 421 -21.01 -19.69 -18.74
C ARG A 421 -21.53 -21.02 -18.19
N LYS A 422 -22.72 -21.05 -17.59
CA LYS A 422 -23.32 -22.30 -17.09
C LYS A 422 -23.58 -23.29 -18.23
N LEU A 423 -24.09 -22.80 -19.37
CA LEU A 423 -24.30 -23.61 -20.58
C LEU A 423 -22.99 -24.16 -21.13
N ASN A 424 -21.94 -23.33 -21.23
CA ASN A 424 -20.60 -23.78 -21.63
C ASN A 424 -20.03 -24.87 -20.70
N LEU A 425 -20.23 -24.75 -19.39
CA LEU A 425 -19.78 -25.78 -18.43
C LEU A 425 -20.60 -27.08 -18.56
N ALA A 426 -21.89 -27.00 -18.89
CA ALA A 426 -22.71 -28.15 -19.22
C ALA A 426 -22.24 -28.81 -20.52
N LEU A 427 -21.91 -28.02 -21.54
CA LEU A 427 -21.33 -28.48 -22.81
C LEU A 427 -20.00 -29.22 -22.59
N GLN A 428 -19.07 -28.64 -21.82
CA GLN A 428 -17.82 -29.31 -21.44
C GLN A 428 -18.06 -30.62 -20.68
N SER A 429 -19.12 -30.68 -19.86
CA SER A 429 -19.52 -31.91 -19.18
C SER A 429 -20.01 -32.94 -20.20
N LEU A 430 -20.87 -32.58 -21.16
CA LEU A 430 -21.28 -33.47 -22.24
C LEU A 430 -20.08 -34.01 -23.03
N THR A 431 -19.15 -33.15 -23.46
CA THR A 431 -17.97 -33.55 -24.23
C THR A 431 -17.06 -34.51 -23.48
N SER A 432 -16.93 -34.31 -22.16
CA SER A 432 -16.13 -35.19 -21.29
C SER A 432 -16.87 -36.46 -20.84
N TRP A 433 -18.12 -36.68 -21.28
CA TRP A 433 -18.85 -37.91 -20.98
C TRP A 433 -18.26 -39.08 -21.76
N LYS A 434 -17.74 -40.04 -21.01
CA LYS A 434 -17.27 -41.33 -21.50
C LYS A 434 -18.31 -42.41 -21.25
#